data_AF-A0A7C7A6L4-F1
#
_entry.id   AF-A0A7C7A6L4-F1
#
_cell.length_a   1.000
_cell.length_b   1.000
_cell.length_c   1.000
_cell.angle_alpha   90.00
_cell.angle_beta   90.00
_cell.angle_gamma   90.00
#
_symmetry.space_group_name_H-M   'P 1'
#
loop_
_entity.id
_entity.type
_entity.pdbx_description
1 polymer ?
#
loop_
_entity_poly.entity_id
_entity_poly.type
_entity_poly.pdbx_seq_one_letter_code
_entity_poly.pdbx_strand_id
1 'polypeptide(L)'
;MVEDKGKVECCGIIHEDIVKKISENMPDEGLLYDMADLFRVFGDSTRVKILHVLFQSEMCVCDIAALLNMNQSAISHQLRVLKGARLVKNRREGK
;
A
#
# COMPACT_ATOMS: atom_id res chain seq x y z
N MET A 1 -23.93 -1.66 16.22
CA MET A 1 -23.17 -0.62 16.94
C MET A 1 -21.83 -0.51 16.23
N VAL A 2 -21.53 0.46 15.38
CA VAL A 2 -21.92 1.87 15.33
C VAL A 2 -22.26 2.21 13.87
N GLU A 3 -23.45 2.75 13.65
CA GLU A 3 -23.79 3.43 12.41
C GLU A 3 -23.43 4.91 12.63
N ASP A 4 -22.42 5.41 11.94
CA ASP A 4 -22.23 6.85 11.75
C ASP A 4 -22.15 7.12 10.25
N LYS A 5 -23.32 7.17 9.61
CA LYS A 5 -23.47 7.79 8.29
C LYS A 5 -23.53 9.30 8.50
N GLY A 6 -22.38 9.90 8.77
CA GLY A 6 -22.20 11.34 8.71
C GLY A 6 -22.50 11.81 7.29
N LYS A 7 -23.75 12.24 7.06
CA LYS A 7 -24.17 13.00 5.88
C LYS A 7 -23.28 14.24 5.85
N VAL A 8 -22.27 14.23 4.98
CA VAL A 8 -21.44 15.41 4.74
C VAL A 8 -22.31 16.39 3.95
N GLU A 9 -23.08 17.22 4.65
CA GLU A 9 -23.74 18.38 4.05
C GLU A 9 -22.65 19.40 3.71
N CYS A 10 -22.52 19.71 2.43
CA CYS A 10 -21.58 20.71 1.95
C CYS A 10 -22.09 22.09 2.39
N CYS A 11 -21.64 22.56 3.55
CA CYS A 11 -22.11 23.78 4.20
C CYS A 11 -21.92 25.06 3.36
N GLY A 12 -21.05 25.04 2.34
CA GLY A 12 -20.75 26.22 1.51
C GLY A 12 -19.98 27.34 2.23
N ILE A 13 -19.81 27.22 3.55
CA ILE A 13 -19.05 28.13 4.41
C ILE A 13 -17.63 27.58 4.59
N ILE A 14 -16.63 28.45 4.37
CA ILE A 14 -15.23 28.17 4.70
C ILE A 14 -15.00 28.62 6.14
N HIS A 15 -14.64 27.67 7.01
CA HIS A 15 -14.28 27.95 8.40
C HIS A 15 -12.79 28.35 8.47
N GLU A 16 -12.51 29.64 8.32
CA GLU A 16 -11.15 30.19 8.19
C GLU A 16 -10.22 29.83 9.36
N ASP A 17 -10.76 29.76 10.58
CA ASP A 17 -10.05 29.37 11.78
C ASP A 17 -9.54 27.93 11.73
N ILE A 18 -10.37 27.01 11.23
CA ILE A 18 -9.99 25.61 11.00
C ILE A 18 -8.97 25.51 9.86
N VAL A 19 -9.24 26.17 8.73
CA VAL A 19 -8.35 26.14 7.57
C VAL A 19 -6.96 26.63 7.94
N LYS A 20 -6.85 27.76 8.64
CA LYS A 20 -5.57 28.32 9.09
C LYS A 20 -4.82 27.37 10.02
N LYS A 21 -5.51 26.80 11.01
CA LYS A 21 -4.92 25.86 11.97
C LYS A 21 -4.35 24.62 11.27
N ILE A 22 -5.06 24.09 10.28
CA ILE A 22 -4.62 22.91 9.54
C ILE A 22 -3.51 23.27 8.53
N SER A 23 -3.60 24.41 7.85
CA SER A 23 -2.58 24.83 6.89
C SER A 23 -1.22 25.03 7.56
N GLU A 24 -1.19 25.51 8.81
CA GLU A 24 0.04 25.67 9.59
C GLU A 24 0.71 24.34 9.96
N ASN A 25 -0.05 23.23 9.93
CA ASN A 25 0.43 21.88 10.29
C ASN A 25 0.38 20.90 9.11
N MET A 26 0.18 21.40 7.89
CA MET A 26 0.12 20.55 6.71
C MET A 26 1.50 19.92 6.46
N PRO A 27 1.59 18.60 6.25
CA PRO A 27 2.85 17.99 5.88
C PRO A 27 3.38 18.56 4.56
N ASP A 28 4.70 18.47 4.38
CA ASP A 28 5.34 18.75 3.11
C ASP A 28 4.73 17.91 1.98
N GLU A 29 4.64 18.51 0.78
CA GLU A 29 4.10 17.86 -0.40
C GLU A 29 4.87 16.59 -0.75
N GLY A 30 6.20 16.59 -0.59
CA GLY A 30 7.04 15.41 -0.80
C GLY A 30 6.60 14.22 0.04
N LEU A 31 6.37 14.43 1.34
CA LEU A 31 5.85 13.38 2.22
C LEU A 31 4.47 12.88 1.76
N LEU A 32 3.58 13.78 1.33
CA LEU A 32 2.25 13.41 0.84
C LEU A 32 2.34 12.57 -0.45
N TYR A 33 3.25 12.91 -1.37
CA TYR A 33 3.50 12.13 -2.58
C TYR A 33 4.06 10.75 -2.25
N ASP A 34 5.05 10.66 -1.36
CA ASP A 34 5.63 9.38 -0.92
C ASP A 34 4.57 8.48 -0.27
N MET A 35 3.70 9.04 0.56
CA MET A 35 2.58 8.32 1.16
C MET A 35 1.58 7.84 0.10
N ALA A 36 1.21 8.70 -0.86
CA ALA A 36 0.31 8.33 -1.94
C ALA A 36 0.88 7.20 -2.81
N ASP A 37 2.17 7.25 -3.12
CA ASP A 37 2.86 6.19 -3.87
C ASP A 37 2.90 4.87 -3.09
N LEU A 38 3.14 4.92 -1.78
CA LEU A 38 3.07 3.74 -0.93
C LEU A 38 1.65 3.14 -0.93
N PHE A 39 0.61 3.96 -0.75
CA PHE A 39 -0.78 3.49 -0.78
C PHE A 39 -1.18 2.93 -2.15
N ARG A 40 -0.67 3.49 -3.25
CA ARG A 40 -0.88 2.95 -4.60
C ARG A 40 -0.33 1.52 -4.72
N VAL A 41 0.78 1.20 -4.05
CA VAL A 41 1.30 -0.16 -3.98
C VAL A 41 0.35 -1.06 -3.19
N PHE A 42 -0.12 -0.62 -2.02
CA PHE A 42 -1.08 -1.37 -1.20
C PHE A 42 -2.49 -1.52 -1.81
N GLY A 43 -2.86 -0.68 -2.78
CA GLY A 43 -4.15 -0.74 -3.47
C GLY A 43 -4.38 -2.00 -4.33
N ASP A 44 -3.36 -2.83 -4.55
CA ASP A 44 -3.49 -4.09 -5.27
C ASP A 44 -3.59 -5.27 -4.30
N SER A 45 -4.71 -6.00 -4.38
CA SER A 45 -4.98 -7.13 -3.48
C SER A 45 -3.99 -8.29 -3.63
N THR A 46 -3.39 -8.51 -4.81
CA THR A 46 -2.38 -9.55 -5.01
C THR A 46 -1.08 -9.19 -4.29
N ARG A 47 -0.65 -7.93 -4.37
CA ARG A 47 0.52 -7.43 -3.63
C ARG A 47 0.33 -7.56 -2.12
N VAL A 48 -0.84 -7.22 -1.61
CA VAL A 48 -1.16 -7.39 -0.18
C VAL A 48 -1.10 -8.86 0.23
N LYS A 49 -1.63 -9.78 -0.58
CA LYS A 49 -1.51 -11.23 -0.33
C LYS A 49 -0.06 -11.71 -0.31
N ILE A 50 0.76 -11.29 -1.28
CA ILE A 50 2.19 -11.64 -1.34
C ILE A 50 2.92 -11.13 -0.08
N LEU A 51 2.67 -9.89 0.33
CA LEU A 51 3.25 -9.33 1.56
C LEU A 51 2.83 -10.11 2.80
N HIS A 52 1.55 -10.49 2.91
CA HIS A 52 1.08 -11.31 4.01
C HIS A 52 1.78 -12.67 4.05
N VAL A 53 1.90 -13.35 2.91
CA VAL A 53 2.59 -14.64 2.82
C VAL A 53 4.06 -14.51 3.23
N LEU A 54 4.77 -13.51 2.72
CA LEU A 54 6.18 -13.26 3.05
C LEU A 54 6.40 -12.78 4.48
N PHE A 55 5.37 -12.22 5.12
CA PHE A 55 5.39 -11.89 6.54
C PHE A 55 5.33 -13.15 7.43
N GLN A 56 4.67 -14.22 6.96
CA GLN A 56 4.62 -15.49 7.70
C GLN A 56 5.90 -16.32 7.53
N SER A 57 6.46 -16.35 6.33
CA SER A 57 7.69 -17.09 6.03
C SER A 57 8.36 -16.55 4.78
N GLU A 58 9.69 -16.66 4.73
CA GLU A 58 10.41 -16.53 3.46
C GLU A 58 10.03 -17.67 2.52
N MET A 59 9.78 -17.35 1.25
CA MET A 59 9.31 -18.30 0.23
C MET A 59 9.91 -17.96 -1.14
N CYS A 60 10.15 -18.98 -1.96
CA CYS A 60 10.60 -18.75 -3.33
C CYS A 60 9.41 -18.39 -4.24
N VAL A 61 9.70 -17.92 -5.46
CA VAL A 61 8.66 -17.53 -6.44
C VAL A 61 7.72 -18.70 -6.77
N CYS A 62 8.26 -19.92 -6.84
CA CYS A 62 7.48 -21.13 -7.13
C CYS A 62 6.45 -21.42 -6.05
N ASP A 63 6.84 -21.32 -4.77
CA ASP A 63 5.96 -21.61 -3.64
C ASP A 63 4.84 -20.57 -3.53
N ILE A 64 5.16 -19.30 -3.72
CA ILE A 64 4.16 -18.22 -3.72
C ILE A 64 3.17 -18.41 -4.88
N ALA A 65 3.67 -18.76 -6.06
CA ALA A 65 2.84 -19.05 -7.23
C ALA A 65 1.88 -20.22 -6.98
N ALA A 66 2.38 -21.30 -6.38
CA ALA A 66 1.56 -22.45 -6.00
C ALA A 66 0.50 -22.08 -4.95
N LEU A 67 0.90 -21.38 -3.87
CA LEU A 67 0.02 -21.00 -2.78
C LEU A 67 -1.11 -20.04 -3.23
N LEU A 68 -0.78 -19.06 -4.07
CA LEU A 68 -1.75 -18.07 -4.55
C LEU A 68 -2.51 -18.52 -5.81
N ASN A 69 -2.23 -19.73 -6.32
CA ASN A 69 -2.77 -20.27 -7.56
C ASN A 69 -2.60 -19.32 -8.76
N MET A 70 -1.38 -18.80 -8.93
CA MET A 70 -1.00 -17.88 -10.01
C MET A 70 0.22 -18.40 -10.75
N ASN A 71 0.43 -17.94 -11.98
CA ASN A 71 1.66 -18.29 -12.71
C ASN A 71 2.89 -17.52 -12.16
N GLN A 72 4.07 -18.11 -12.31
CA GLN A 72 5.32 -17.53 -11.79
C GLN A 72 5.67 -16.17 -12.42
N SER A 73 5.26 -15.91 -13.67
CA SER A 73 5.50 -14.62 -14.34
C SER A 73 4.72 -13.49 -13.65
N ALA A 74 3.46 -13.74 -13.30
CA ALA A 74 2.63 -12.80 -12.56
C ALA A 74 3.20 -12.51 -11.17
N ILE A 75 3.61 -13.54 -10.42
CA ILE A 75 4.25 -13.36 -9.12
C ILE A 75 5.57 -12.60 -9.24
N SER A 76 6.41 -12.93 -10.22
CA SER A 76 7.67 -12.23 -10.47
C SER A 76 7.46 -10.75 -10.79
N HIS A 77 6.42 -10.42 -11.55
CA HIS A 77 6.05 -9.04 -11.83
C HIS A 77 5.67 -8.28 -10.55
N GLN A 78 4.79 -8.86 -9.72
CA GLN A 78 4.39 -8.23 -8.46
C GLN A 78 5.56 -8.07 -7.49
N LEU A 79 6.44 -9.08 -7.36
CA LEU A 79 7.65 -8.99 -6.53
C LEU A 79 8.62 -7.91 -7.02
N ARG A 80 8.71 -7.66 -8.33
CA ARG A 80 9.51 -6.56 -8.87
C ARG A 80 8.96 -5.19 -8.44
N VAL A 81 7.64 -5.02 -8.51
CA VAL A 81 6.96 -3.79 -8.04
C VAL A 81 7.19 -3.60 -6.53
N LEU A 82 6.95 -4.63 -5.73
CA LEU A 82 7.17 -4.60 -4.28
C LEU A 82 8.62 -4.31 -3.91
N LYS A 83 9.58 -4.86 -4.66
CA LYS A 83 11.01 -4.58 -4.48
C LYS A 83 11.34 -3.12 -4.83
N GLY A 84 10.78 -2.58 -5.91
CA GLY A 84 10.92 -1.18 -6.29
C GLY A 84 10.40 -0.24 -5.20
N ALA A 85 9.29 -0.61 -4.57
CA ALA A 85 8.71 0.08 -3.42
C ALA A 85 9.43 -0.20 -2.08
N ARG A 86 10.55 -0.94 -2.10
CA ARG A 86 11.34 -1.32 -0.91
C ARG A 86 10.57 -2.10 0.16
N LEU A 87 9.46 -2.74 -0.20
CA LEU A 87 8.63 -3.53 0.73
C LEU A 87 9.13 -4.97 0.89
N VAL A 88 9.91 -5.48 -0.07
CA VAL A 88 10.51 -6.82 -0.01
C VAL A 88 11.97 -6.78 -0.42
N LYS A 89 12.74 -7.75 0.07
CA LYS A 89 14.11 -8.02 -0.35
C LYS A 89 14.16 -9.39 -1.01
N ASN A 90 15.17 -9.61 -1.85
CA ASN A 90 15.43 -10.93 -2.41
C ASN A 90 16.85 -11.36 -2.09
N ARG A 91 17.04 -12.67 -1.94
CA ARG A 91 18.36 -13.29 -1.90
C ARG A 91 18.45 -14.38 -2.97
N ARG A 92 19.66 -14.80 -3.30
CA ARG A 92 19.90 -15.99 -4.11
C ARG A 92 20.58 -17.02 -3.21
N GLU A 93 20.02 -18.21 -3.16
CA GLU A 93 20.59 -19.35 -2.46
C GLU A 93 20.41 -20.57 -3.34
N GLY A 94 21.50 -21.29 -3.64
CA GLY A 94 21.49 -22.45 -4.54
C GLY A 94 21.38 -22.11 -6.04
N LYS A 95 21.09 -23.15 -6.83
CA LYS A 95 20.73 -23.11 -8.27
C LYS A 95 19.27 -23.52 -8.43
#